data_AF-A0A2V9BCJ7-F1
#
_entry.id   AF-A0A2V9BCJ7-F1
#
_cell.length_a   1.000
_cell.length_b   1.000
_cell.length_c   1.000
_cell.angle_alpha   90.00
_cell.angle_beta   90.00
_cell.angle_gamma   90.00
#
_symmetry.space_group_name_H-M   'P 1'
#
loop_
_entity.id
_entity.type
_entity.pdbx_description
1 polymer ?
#
loop_
_entity_poly.entity_id
_entity_poly.type
_entity_poly.pdbx_seq_one_letter_code
_entity_poly.pdbx_strand_id
1 'polypeptide(L)'
;MVCRMISSGGVPTWGNSGRTPVSDLRSAPRNGMPRIATLWGLLGLVAYALARSLAYARMRPLSIDEVLTHAVCRQANLPAIWKALSHGVDGQPPLFYLIERSLALLNPDEHIGYRLLPVLGFVCTLALLYVFVRTRNGATPALICASLLLMTPLFTIYAAEARPYTPLTACIAIALVCYQRVPNALWVSGMFLSLLLASSLHYYAVFAIGPFFLAELTVVYETKKVRFWVWLALLMSLIPLGISWSLLMGMKRHWGAHFFAPFSLRTLPLTYAWYLGLLPAWGAAIVGAVSAGILATFSSRDSQPGGPKEPPSASLPERVLVLGLIVLPLVGYAAAKITHAPFVDRYFLPGILGIAAAIGYMLGRSRTKSIMVAAMFVLLAIGVQELGFWTSPRDRVVPDEQISPLASVAEAVHHEDLPIVVSDFGLYLEFWHYAPPPLRRRIMALADPANAVIYAGNDTSDQLAVAWQSYEPGGVQDFAPFAAEHPIFLLYSTGTLFDWWPARLAHDGHRLQLLAVHGRNAMYLVELKTIPN
;
A
#
# COMPACT_ATOMS: atom_id res chain seq x y z
N MET A 1 -79.67 21.87 -43.54
CA MET A 1 -79.68 20.43 -43.89
C MET A 1 -78.57 19.77 -43.08
N VAL A 2 -78.91 18.70 -42.37
CA VAL A 2 -78.26 18.21 -41.15
C VAL A 2 -77.53 16.89 -41.42
N CYS A 3 -76.38 16.69 -40.75
CA CYS A 3 -75.76 15.41 -40.32
C CYS A 3 -75.06 14.42 -41.28
N ARG A 4 -73.97 13.85 -40.71
CA ARG A 4 -73.47 12.44 -40.77
C ARG A 4 -72.74 12.01 -42.06
N MET A 5 -71.78 11.08 -42.11
CA MET A 5 -70.93 10.30 -41.19
C MET A 5 -70.04 9.39 -42.11
N ILE A 6 -68.84 9.00 -41.65
CA ILE A 6 -68.14 7.71 -41.93
C ILE A 6 -67.35 7.48 -43.25
N SER A 7 -66.05 7.22 -43.02
CA SER A 7 -65.05 6.29 -43.59
C SER A 7 -64.67 6.21 -45.09
N SER A 8 -63.35 6.27 -45.32
CA SER A 8 -62.48 5.24 -45.93
C SER A 8 -61.09 5.90 -46.09
N GLY A 9 -60.00 5.40 -45.51
CA GLY A 9 -59.30 4.19 -45.94
C GLY A 9 -58.11 4.58 -46.83
N GLY A 10 -57.00 5.04 -46.24
CA GLY A 10 -55.76 5.37 -46.95
C GLY A 10 -54.53 5.16 -46.06
N VAL A 11 -53.71 4.19 -46.44
CA VAL A 11 -52.50 3.72 -45.73
C VAL A 11 -51.40 4.80 -45.72
N PRO A 12 -50.77 5.13 -44.57
CA PRO A 12 -49.53 5.89 -44.56
C PRO A 12 -48.32 4.96 -44.58
N THR A 13 -47.51 5.10 -45.62
CA THR A 13 -46.15 4.57 -45.69
C THR A 13 -45.27 5.25 -44.64
N TRP A 14 -44.61 4.46 -43.78
CA TRP A 14 -43.64 4.96 -42.81
C TRP A 14 -42.36 5.38 -43.54
N GLY A 15 -42.24 6.68 -43.80
CA GLY A 15 -41.03 7.35 -44.24
C GLY A 15 -40.00 7.42 -43.12
N ASN A 16 -38.90 6.72 -43.34
CA ASN A 16 -37.70 6.59 -42.54
C ASN A 16 -37.10 7.96 -42.12
N SER A 17 -37.30 8.39 -40.88
CA SER A 17 -36.64 9.57 -40.31
C SER A 17 -35.33 9.17 -39.60
N GLY A 18 -34.22 9.57 -40.23
CA GLY A 18 -33.00 9.97 -39.52
C GLY A 18 -32.28 8.90 -38.69
N ARG A 19 -31.67 7.90 -39.35
CA ARG A 19 -30.47 7.26 -38.78
C ARG A 19 -29.41 8.34 -38.58
N THR A 20 -29.03 8.58 -37.33
CA THR A 20 -27.83 9.35 -36.97
C THR A 20 -26.60 8.69 -37.62
N PRO A 21 -25.75 9.42 -38.35
CA PRO A 21 -24.55 8.82 -38.91
C PRO A 21 -23.55 8.57 -37.78
N VAL A 22 -23.27 7.30 -37.53
CA VAL A 22 -22.07 6.82 -36.82
C VAL A 22 -20.84 7.39 -37.54
N SER A 23 -20.36 8.55 -37.10
CA SER A 23 -19.22 9.23 -37.74
C SER A 23 -18.27 9.91 -36.75
N ASP A 24 -18.33 9.57 -35.45
CA ASP A 24 -17.45 10.18 -34.44
C ASP A 24 -16.15 9.36 -34.16
N LEU A 25 -15.73 8.50 -35.10
CA LEU A 25 -14.53 7.66 -34.97
C LEU A 25 -13.28 8.19 -35.70
N ARG A 26 -13.34 9.37 -36.35
CA ARG A 26 -12.24 9.87 -37.19
C ARG A 26 -11.85 11.34 -36.98
N SER A 27 -11.99 11.90 -35.77
CA SER A 27 -11.23 13.12 -35.46
C SER A 27 -9.83 12.73 -35.01
N ALA A 28 -8.84 12.94 -35.88
CA ALA A 28 -7.42 12.81 -35.54
C ALA A 28 -7.12 13.67 -34.30
N PRO A 29 -6.56 13.12 -33.21
CA PRO A 29 -6.20 13.93 -32.05
C PRO A 29 -5.07 14.86 -32.46
N ARG A 30 -5.20 16.16 -32.19
CA ARG A 30 -4.13 17.13 -32.47
C ARG A 30 -2.85 16.84 -31.68
N ASN A 31 -2.90 16.03 -30.61
CA ASN A 31 -1.73 15.59 -29.85
C ASN A 31 -1.98 14.20 -29.21
N GLY A 32 -1.40 13.13 -29.76
CA GLY A 32 -1.36 11.79 -29.13
C GLY A 32 -2.05 10.64 -29.88
N MET A 33 -1.93 9.43 -29.32
CA MET A 33 -2.48 8.21 -29.90
C MET A 33 -4.02 8.23 -29.97
N PRO A 34 -4.64 7.53 -30.96
CA PRO A 34 -6.08 7.36 -31.01
C PRO A 34 -6.63 6.78 -29.70
N ARG A 35 -7.82 7.23 -29.28
CA ARG A 35 -8.46 6.78 -28.03
C ARG A 35 -8.56 5.25 -27.92
N ILE A 36 -8.83 4.58 -29.03
CA ILE A 36 -8.92 3.12 -29.05
C ILE A 36 -7.55 2.46 -28.80
N ALA A 37 -6.47 3.04 -29.33
CA ALA A 37 -5.12 2.54 -29.12
C ALA A 37 -4.69 2.70 -27.66
N THR A 38 -5.00 3.84 -27.02
CA THR A 38 -4.67 4.03 -25.59
C THR A 38 -5.52 3.15 -24.67
N LEU A 39 -6.74 2.79 -25.07
CA LEU A 39 -7.55 1.81 -24.34
C LEU A 39 -6.95 0.40 -24.44
N TRP A 40 -6.52 -0.03 -25.63
CA TRP A 40 -5.79 -1.29 -25.79
C TRP A 40 -4.48 -1.30 -25.01
N GLY A 41 -3.74 -0.18 -25.03
CA GLY A 41 -2.54 0.00 -24.21
C GLY A 41 -2.85 -0.13 -22.71
N LEU A 42 -3.93 0.48 -22.23
CA LEU A 42 -4.38 0.32 -20.84
C LEU A 42 -4.75 -1.13 -20.52
N LEU A 43 -5.51 -1.80 -21.40
CA LEU A 43 -5.89 -3.21 -21.19
C LEU A 43 -4.66 -4.11 -21.14
N GLY A 44 -3.69 -3.91 -22.03
CA GLY A 44 -2.41 -4.61 -22.01
C GLY A 44 -1.64 -4.35 -20.72
N LEU A 45 -1.61 -3.09 -20.25
CA LEU A 45 -0.96 -2.71 -19.01
C LEU A 45 -1.62 -3.35 -17.78
N VAL A 46 -2.96 -3.37 -17.72
CA VAL A 46 -3.73 -4.03 -16.66
C VAL A 46 -3.48 -5.54 -16.66
N ALA A 47 -3.54 -6.18 -17.83
CA ALA A 47 -3.30 -7.61 -17.97
C ALA A 47 -1.87 -7.98 -17.56
N TYR A 48 -0.88 -7.18 -17.98
CA TYR A 48 0.52 -7.35 -17.57
C TYR A 48 0.68 -7.18 -16.06
N ALA A 49 0.15 -6.10 -15.49
CA ALA A 49 0.25 -5.84 -14.06
C ALA A 49 -0.38 -6.96 -13.22
N LEU A 50 -1.53 -7.48 -13.64
CA LEU A 50 -2.18 -8.63 -13.03
C LEU A 50 -1.27 -9.87 -13.08
N ALA A 51 -0.80 -10.24 -14.27
CA ALA A 51 0.02 -11.42 -14.48
C ALA A 51 1.36 -11.35 -13.72
N ARG A 52 2.07 -10.21 -13.81
CA ARG A 52 3.33 -9.99 -13.09
C ARG A 52 3.11 -10.07 -11.58
N SER A 53 2.09 -9.41 -11.06
CA SER A 53 1.86 -9.38 -9.61
C SER A 53 1.50 -10.76 -9.05
N LEU A 54 0.72 -11.56 -9.80
CA LEU A 54 0.43 -12.94 -9.44
C LEU A 54 1.67 -13.84 -9.53
N ALA A 55 2.51 -13.66 -10.55
CA ALA A 55 3.77 -14.37 -10.65
C ALA A 55 4.68 -14.04 -9.46
N TYR A 56 4.83 -12.75 -9.12
CA TYR A 56 5.63 -12.32 -7.98
C TYR A 56 5.05 -12.83 -6.65
N ALA A 57 3.73 -12.75 -6.48
CA ALA A 57 3.03 -13.31 -5.33
C ALA A 57 3.31 -14.80 -5.17
N ARG A 58 3.43 -15.58 -6.25
CA ARG A 58 3.70 -17.02 -6.16
C ARG A 58 5.16 -17.37 -5.87
N MET A 59 6.08 -16.48 -6.22
CA MET A 59 7.53 -16.70 -6.16
C MET A 59 8.17 -16.20 -4.87
N ARG A 60 7.41 -15.61 -3.94
CA ARG A 60 7.93 -15.01 -2.70
C ARG A 60 7.24 -15.61 -1.47
N PRO A 61 7.98 -15.96 -0.40
CA PRO A 61 7.38 -16.33 0.88
C PRO A 61 6.56 -15.17 1.48
N LEU A 62 5.67 -15.48 2.42
CA LEU A 62 4.97 -14.50 3.24
C LEU A 62 5.98 -13.82 4.16
N SER A 63 6.01 -12.50 4.10
CA SER A 63 6.78 -11.68 5.05
C SER A 63 6.12 -11.65 6.42
N ILE A 64 6.83 -11.18 7.45
CA ILE A 64 6.28 -11.00 8.81
C ILE A 64 4.88 -10.36 8.81
N ASP A 65 4.69 -9.23 8.13
CA ASP A 65 3.43 -8.49 8.08
C ASP A 65 2.29 -9.33 7.46
N GLU A 66 2.63 -10.26 6.56
CA GLU A 66 1.69 -11.17 5.90
C GLU A 66 1.39 -12.40 6.75
N VAL A 67 2.36 -12.93 7.50
CA VAL A 67 2.15 -14.00 8.48
C VAL A 67 1.23 -13.53 9.60
N LEU A 68 1.39 -12.28 10.07
CA LEU A 68 0.46 -11.67 11.03
C LEU A 68 -0.95 -11.54 10.43
N THR A 69 -1.04 -11.07 9.19
CA THR A 69 -2.33 -10.97 8.47
C THR A 69 -2.99 -12.34 8.35
N HIS A 70 -2.22 -13.36 7.98
CA HIS A 70 -2.67 -14.74 7.88
C HIS A 70 -3.23 -15.25 9.22
N ALA A 71 -2.51 -15.06 10.34
CA ALA A 71 -2.95 -15.51 11.66
C ALA A 71 -4.21 -14.78 12.16
N VAL A 72 -4.32 -13.48 11.94
CA VAL A 72 -5.52 -12.72 12.30
C VAL A 72 -6.72 -13.16 11.45
N CYS A 73 -6.53 -13.38 10.13
CA CYS A 73 -7.59 -13.87 9.26
C CYS A 73 -8.12 -15.25 9.66
N ARG A 74 -7.31 -16.08 10.32
CA ARG A 74 -7.69 -17.44 10.75
C ARG A 74 -8.50 -17.49 12.04
N GLN A 75 -8.58 -16.39 12.79
CA GLN A 75 -9.39 -16.33 14.01
C GLN A 75 -10.85 -16.70 13.72
N ALA A 76 -11.53 -17.38 14.65
CA ALA A 76 -12.80 -18.06 14.37
C ALA A 76 -13.93 -17.13 13.86
N ASN A 77 -13.96 -15.88 14.33
CA ASN A 77 -15.03 -14.92 14.03
C ASN A 77 -14.56 -13.47 14.28
N LEU A 78 -15.42 -12.49 13.96
CA LEU A 78 -15.10 -11.06 14.14
C LEU A 78 -14.75 -10.69 15.60
N PRO A 79 -15.44 -11.18 16.65
CA PRO A 79 -15.01 -10.95 18.03
C PRO A 79 -13.59 -11.46 18.33
N ALA A 80 -13.21 -12.63 17.80
CA ALA A 80 -11.86 -13.17 17.95
C ALA A 80 -10.81 -12.32 17.20
N ILE A 81 -11.12 -11.85 15.99
CA ILE A 81 -10.30 -10.88 15.25
C ILE A 81 -10.13 -9.60 16.08
N TRP A 82 -11.22 -9.04 16.58
CA TRP A 82 -11.18 -7.83 17.41
C TRP A 82 -10.31 -8.02 18.65
N LYS A 83 -10.43 -9.16 19.32
CA LYS A 83 -9.59 -9.51 20.48
C LYS A 83 -8.11 -9.56 20.10
N ALA A 84 -7.75 -10.23 19.00
CA ALA A 84 -6.38 -10.27 18.48
C ALA A 84 -5.80 -8.87 18.22
N LEU A 85 -6.57 -8.01 17.58
CA LEU A 85 -6.16 -6.63 17.32
C LEU A 85 -6.05 -5.80 18.60
N SER A 86 -6.93 -6.04 19.59
CA SER A 86 -6.87 -5.34 20.88
C SER A 86 -5.63 -5.69 21.71
N HIS A 87 -5.06 -6.88 21.51
CA HIS A 87 -3.80 -7.32 22.11
C HIS A 87 -2.56 -6.84 21.32
N GLY A 88 -2.74 -6.22 20.14
CA GLY A 88 -1.63 -5.75 19.32
C GLY A 88 -0.95 -6.86 18.51
N VAL A 89 -1.71 -7.84 17.98
CA VAL A 89 -1.15 -8.83 17.04
C VAL A 89 -0.88 -8.23 15.66
N ASP A 90 -1.66 -7.23 15.25
CA ASP A 90 -1.46 -6.45 14.03
C ASP A 90 -2.27 -5.12 14.15
N GLY A 91 -2.01 -4.17 13.27
CA GLY A 91 -2.47 -2.79 13.38
C GLY A 91 -3.51 -2.34 12.35
N GLN A 92 -4.04 -3.24 11.52
CA GLN A 92 -5.07 -2.90 10.54
C GLN A 92 -6.49 -2.92 11.14
N PRO A 93 -7.47 -2.22 10.53
CA PRO A 93 -8.85 -2.28 11.00
C PRO A 93 -9.51 -3.65 10.75
N PRO A 94 -10.50 -4.05 11.56
CA PRO A 94 -11.12 -5.38 11.46
C PRO A 94 -11.70 -5.73 10.09
N LEU A 95 -12.26 -4.76 9.36
CA LEU A 95 -12.89 -5.01 8.06
C LEU A 95 -11.86 -5.47 7.01
N PHE A 96 -10.61 -5.03 7.09
CA PHE A 96 -9.53 -5.51 6.22
C PHE A 96 -9.42 -7.04 6.29
N TYR A 97 -9.29 -7.62 7.48
CA TYR A 97 -9.14 -9.07 7.65
C TYR A 97 -10.37 -9.86 7.22
N LEU A 98 -11.58 -9.30 7.36
CA LEU A 98 -12.80 -9.96 6.87
C LEU A 98 -12.82 -10.07 5.34
N ILE A 99 -12.41 -9.01 4.65
CA ILE A 99 -12.32 -8.99 3.18
C ILE A 99 -11.17 -9.90 2.74
N GLU A 100 -10.00 -9.77 3.37
CA GLU A 100 -8.82 -10.56 3.07
C GLU A 100 -9.08 -12.05 3.23
N ARG A 101 -9.64 -12.47 4.37
CA ARG A 101 -10.06 -13.86 4.61
C ARG A 101 -11.00 -14.37 3.54
N SER A 102 -11.97 -13.56 3.10
CA SER A 102 -12.95 -13.98 2.09
C SER A 102 -12.31 -14.19 0.72
N LEU A 103 -11.34 -13.35 0.36
CA LEU A 103 -10.61 -13.47 -0.91
C LEU A 103 -9.58 -14.60 -0.88
N ALA A 104 -8.95 -14.83 0.27
CA ALA A 104 -8.03 -15.94 0.46
C ALA A 104 -8.68 -17.31 0.18
N LEU A 105 -9.99 -17.46 0.39
CA LEU A 105 -10.73 -18.68 0.08
C LEU A 105 -10.86 -18.98 -1.43
N LEU A 106 -10.60 -17.99 -2.30
CA LEU A 106 -10.72 -18.16 -3.75
C LEU A 106 -9.56 -18.94 -4.37
N ASN A 107 -8.45 -19.08 -3.65
CA ASN A 107 -7.28 -19.84 -4.12
C ASN A 107 -6.66 -20.62 -2.95
N PRO A 108 -6.51 -21.95 -3.07
CA PRO A 108 -5.92 -22.76 -1.99
C PRO A 108 -4.44 -22.45 -1.74
N ASP A 109 -3.73 -21.86 -2.71
CA ASP A 109 -2.35 -21.41 -2.52
C ASP A 109 -2.34 -20.11 -1.71
N GLU A 110 -1.89 -20.17 -0.46
CA GLU A 110 -1.89 -19.03 0.46
C GLU A 110 -1.09 -17.83 -0.08
N HIS A 111 -0.03 -18.08 -0.86
CA HIS A 111 0.79 -17.02 -1.44
C HIS A 111 0.02 -16.21 -2.49
N ILE A 112 -0.95 -16.84 -3.17
CA ILE A 112 -1.81 -16.15 -4.13
C ILE A 112 -3.06 -15.64 -3.42
N GLY A 113 -3.73 -16.49 -2.65
CA GLY A 113 -5.02 -16.20 -2.02
C GLY A 113 -5.00 -14.91 -1.21
N TYR A 114 -4.04 -14.75 -0.29
CA TYR A 114 -3.88 -13.56 0.53
C TYR A 114 -3.31 -12.34 -0.22
N ARG A 115 -2.86 -12.52 -1.46
CA ARG A 115 -2.35 -11.43 -2.30
C ARG A 115 -3.35 -11.02 -3.38
N LEU A 116 -4.52 -11.66 -3.46
CA LEU A 116 -5.55 -11.28 -4.45
C LEU A 116 -6.09 -9.87 -4.20
N LEU A 117 -6.39 -9.51 -2.95
CA LEU A 117 -6.89 -8.18 -2.62
C LEU A 117 -5.93 -7.06 -3.08
N PRO A 118 -4.64 -7.09 -2.71
CA PRO A 118 -3.68 -6.06 -3.15
C PRO A 118 -3.41 -6.09 -4.66
N VAL A 119 -3.40 -7.26 -5.31
CA VAL A 119 -3.29 -7.34 -6.78
C VAL A 119 -4.46 -6.60 -7.45
N LEU A 120 -5.69 -6.88 -7.00
CA LEU A 120 -6.90 -6.22 -7.51
C LEU A 120 -6.91 -4.73 -7.20
N GLY A 121 -6.45 -4.34 -6.01
CA GLY A 121 -6.27 -2.95 -5.61
C GLY A 121 -5.33 -2.20 -6.56
N PHE A 122 -4.20 -2.80 -6.94
CA PHE A 122 -3.26 -2.16 -7.84
C PHE A 122 -3.84 -1.94 -9.25
N VAL A 123 -4.41 -2.98 -9.87
CA VAL A 123 -4.96 -2.86 -11.24
C VAL A 123 -6.14 -1.89 -11.29
N CYS A 124 -6.95 -1.83 -10.22
CA CYS A 124 -8.02 -0.85 -10.06
C CYS A 124 -7.47 0.58 -9.98
N THR A 125 -6.45 0.80 -9.14
CA THR A 125 -5.74 2.08 -9.01
C THR A 125 -5.23 2.58 -10.36
N LEU A 126 -4.59 1.68 -11.11
CA LEU A 126 -4.00 1.96 -12.42
C LEU A 126 -5.05 2.38 -13.45
N ALA A 127 -6.16 1.63 -13.55
CA ALA A 127 -7.27 1.97 -14.44
C ALA A 127 -7.94 3.30 -14.06
N LEU A 128 -8.13 3.56 -12.77
CA LEU A 128 -8.82 4.76 -12.29
C LEU A 128 -7.96 6.02 -12.39
N LEU A 129 -6.65 5.92 -12.19
CA LEU A 129 -5.74 7.04 -12.45
C LEU A 129 -5.79 7.43 -13.94
N TYR A 130 -5.80 6.44 -14.85
CA TYR A 130 -6.00 6.71 -16.27
C TYR A 130 -7.33 7.45 -16.52
N VAL A 131 -8.44 7.00 -15.92
CA VAL A 131 -9.75 7.65 -16.08
C VAL A 131 -9.73 9.09 -15.55
N PHE A 132 -9.15 9.30 -14.38
CA PHE A 132 -9.04 10.62 -13.74
C PHE A 132 -8.26 11.61 -14.60
N VAL A 133 -7.03 11.25 -15.02
CA VAL A 133 -6.16 12.12 -15.83
C VAL A 133 -6.72 12.31 -17.23
N ARG A 134 -7.27 11.27 -17.86
CA ARG A 134 -7.82 11.35 -19.23
C ARG A 134 -8.91 12.39 -19.35
N THR A 135 -9.73 12.54 -18.31
CA THR A 135 -10.88 13.46 -18.29
C THR A 135 -10.44 14.91 -18.51
N ARG A 136 -9.20 15.27 -18.15
CA ARG A 136 -8.67 16.63 -18.21
C ARG A 136 -7.54 16.81 -19.23
N ASN A 137 -6.74 15.77 -19.47
CA ASN A 137 -5.43 15.90 -20.13
C ASN A 137 -5.29 15.07 -21.40
N GLY A 138 -6.35 14.35 -21.79
CA GLY A 138 -6.33 13.46 -22.94
C GLY A 138 -5.72 12.10 -22.63
N ALA A 139 -5.86 11.19 -23.59
CA ALA A 139 -5.65 9.77 -23.34
C ALA A 139 -4.17 9.36 -23.31
N THR A 140 -3.28 10.06 -24.03
CA THR A 140 -1.84 9.73 -24.02
C THR A 140 -1.17 10.13 -22.69
N PRO A 141 -1.33 11.36 -22.17
CA PRO A 141 -0.82 11.69 -20.82
C PRO A 141 -1.38 10.77 -19.74
N ALA A 142 -2.66 10.42 -19.84
CA ALA A 142 -3.27 9.47 -18.90
C ALA A 142 -2.63 8.08 -18.93
N LEU A 143 -2.29 7.56 -20.12
CA LEU A 143 -1.61 6.28 -20.25
C LEU A 143 -0.19 6.35 -19.67
N ILE A 144 0.55 7.44 -19.93
CA ILE A 144 1.87 7.66 -19.32
C ILE A 144 1.77 7.67 -17.79
N CYS A 145 0.82 8.40 -17.22
CA CYS A 145 0.60 8.45 -15.77
C CYS A 145 0.23 7.09 -15.17
N ALA A 146 -0.60 6.30 -15.86
CA ALA A 146 -0.92 4.94 -15.44
C ALA A 146 0.31 4.02 -15.51
N SER A 147 1.12 4.12 -16.57
CA SER A 147 2.38 3.38 -16.70
C SER A 147 3.39 3.74 -15.63
N LEU A 148 3.48 5.02 -15.21
CA LEU A 148 4.37 5.44 -14.14
C LEU A 148 4.14 4.69 -12.82
N LEU A 149 2.91 4.23 -12.54
CA LEU A 149 2.63 3.46 -11.32
C LEU A 149 3.39 2.14 -11.24
N LEU A 150 3.75 1.54 -12.38
CA LEU A 150 4.55 0.31 -12.41
C LEU A 150 5.97 0.54 -11.87
N MET A 151 6.45 1.78 -11.84
CA MET A 151 7.79 2.12 -11.32
C MET A 151 7.78 2.46 -9.83
N THR A 152 6.62 2.38 -9.18
CA THR A 152 6.45 2.81 -7.78
C THR A 152 6.31 1.61 -6.85
N PRO A 153 6.53 1.78 -5.53
CA PRO A 153 6.30 0.74 -4.53
C PRO A 153 4.89 0.13 -4.58
N LEU A 154 3.88 0.85 -5.08
CA LEU A 154 2.53 0.31 -5.29
C LEU A 154 2.55 -0.95 -6.16
N PHE A 155 3.42 -1.02 -7.16
CA PHE A 155 3.55 -2.19 -8.04
C PHE A 155 4.67 -3.13 -7.61
N THR A 156 5.85 -2.57 -7.34
CA THR A 156 7.06 -3.35 -7.16
C THR A 156 7.04 -4.15 -5.86
N ILE A 157 6.31 -3.67 -4.85
CA ILE A 157 6.21 -4.28 -3.52
C ILE A 157 4.73 -4.59 -3.21
N TYR A 158 3.89 -3.57 -3.11
CA TYR A 158 2.57 -3.70 -2.46
C TYR A 158 1.47 -4.30 -3.33
N ALA A 159 1.69 -4.47 -4.64
CA ALA A 159 0.75 -5.21 -5.47
C ALA A 159 0.76 -6.71 -5.15
N ALA A 160 1.83 -7.21 -4.50
CA ALA A 160 1.99 -8.61 -4.13
C ALA A 160 2.41 -8.74 -2.65
N GLU A 161 1.85 -7.90 -1.78
CA GLU A 161 2.02 -8.01 -0.34
C GLU A 161 0.63 -7.96 0.29
N ALA A 162 0.26 -8.98 1.08
CA ALA A 162 -1.06 -9.20 1.71
C ALA A 162 -1.42 -8.12 2.75
N ARG A 163 -1.49 -6.86 2.30
CA ARG A 163 -1.66 -5.65 3.10
C ARG A 163 -2.59 -4.67 2.39
N PRO A 164 -3.26 -3.76 3.13
CA PRO A 164 -4.33 -2.92 2.58
C PRO A 164 -3.85 -1.71 1.75
N TYR A 165 -2.56 -1.63 1.38
CA TYR A 165 -1.99 -0.42 0.78
C TYR A 165 -2.50 -0.09 -0.64
N THR A 166 -2.48 -1.06 -1.56
CA THR A 166 -3.01 -0.84 -2.92
C THR A 166 -4.54 -0.83 -2.95
N PRO A 167 -5.30 -1.61 -2.13
CA PRO A 167 -6.75 -1.44 -2.00
C PRO A 167 -7.15 -0.07 -1.45
N LEU A 168 -6.43 0.45 -0.44
CA LEU A 168 -6.60 1.81 0.05
C LEU A 168 -6.41 2.82 -1.08
N THR A 169 -5.31 2.68 -1.82
CA THR A 169 -4.99 3.59 -2.93
C THR A 169 -6.04 3.52 -4.04
N ALA A 170 -6.60 2.34 -4.33
CA ALA A 170 -7.73 2.18 -5.24
C ALA A 170 -8.96 2.93 -4.75
N CYS A 171 -9.29 2.83 -3.46
CA CYS A 171 -10.40 3.57 -2.87
C CYS A 171 -10.22 5.09 -3.04
N ILE A 172 -9.02 5.62 -2.81
CA ILE A 172 -8.71 7.03 -3.06
C ILE A 172 -8.83 7.37 -4.56
N ALA A 173 -8.37 6.50 -5.46
CA ALA A 173 -8.52 6.70 -6.90
C ALA A 173 -9.99 6.69 -7.37
N ILE A 174 -10.85 5.83 -6.79
CA ILE A 174 -12.31 5.84 -7.02
C ILE A 174 -12.86 7.19 -6.57
N ALA A 175 -12.52 7.62 -5.36
CA ALA A 175 -12.97 8.89 -4.79
C ALA A 175 -12.56 10.08 -5.67
N LEU A 176 -11.35 10.09 -6.23
CA LEU A 176 -10.89 11.11 -7.19
C LEU A 176 -11.77 11.16 -8.45
N VAL A 177 -12.04 10.00 -9.06
CA VAL A 177 -12.91 9.90 -10.26
C VAL A 177 -14.34 10.34 -9.95
N CYS A 178 -14.87 9.94 -8.79
CA CYS A 178 -16.19 10.38 -8.32
C CYS A 178 -16.23 11.89 -8.06
N TYR A 179 -15.20 12.44 -7.41
CA TYR A 179 -15.13 13.86 -7.07
C TYR A 179 -15.11 14.77 -8.31
N GLN A 180 -14.50 14.34 -9.42
CA GLN A 180 -14.59 15.07 -10.70
C GLN A 180 -16.03 15.22 -11.23
N ARG A 181 -16.99 14.44 -10.71
CA ARG A 181 -18.36 14.29 -11.25
C ARG A 181 -19.46 14.64 -10.23
N VAL A 182 -19.10 15.03 -9.01
CA VAL A 182 -20.05 15.61 -8.04
C VAL A 182 -20.55 16.99 -8.52
N PRO A 183 -21.79 17.41 -8.20
CA PRO A 183 -22.66 16.98 -7.10
C PRO A 183 -23.69 15.89 -7.42
N ASN A 184 -23.65 15.24 -8.58
CA ASN A 184 -24.62 14.19 -8.90
C ASN A 184 -24.58 13.06 -7.85
N ALA A 185 -25.77 12.65 -7.39
CA ALA A 185 -25.94 11.75 -6.24
C ALA A 185 -25.20 10.42 -6.39
N LEU A 186 -25.17 9.84 -7.60
CA LEU A 186 -24.43 8.60 -7.86
C LEU A 186 -22.94 8.75 -7.53
N TRP A 187 -22.35 9.87 -7.94
CA TRP A 187 -20.93 10.14 -7.73
C TRP A 187 -20.63 10.54 -6.29
N VAL A 188 -21.56 11.22 -5.61
CA VAL A 188 -21.45 11.48 -4.17
C VAL A 188 -21.47 10.16 -3.39
N SER A 189 -22.39 9.25 -3.71
CA SER A 189 -22.46 7.92 -3.09
C SER A 189 -21.21 7.08 -3.39
N GLY A 190 -20.70 7.09 -4.63
CA GLY A 190 -19.45 6.41 -4.97
C GLY A 190 -18.24 6.97 -4.21
N MET A 191 -18.17 8.29 -4.04
CA MET A 191 -17.14 8.93 -3.22
C MET A 191 -17.27 8.54 -1.75
N PHE A 192 -18.48 8.58 -1.18
CA PHE A 192 -18.75 8.16 0.19
C PHE A 192 -18.32 6.71 0.44
N LEU A 193 -18.81 5.78 -0.38
CA LEU A 193 -18.56 4.34 -0.19
C LEU A 193 -17.07 4.02 -0.33
N SER A 194 -16.38 4.64 -1.28
CA SER A 194 -14.94 4.43 -1.46
C SER A 194 -14.12 5.00 -0.30
N LEU A 195 -14.40 6.21 0.18
CA LEU A 195 -13.69 6.78 1.33
C LEU A 195 -14.03 6.07 2.65
N LEU A 196 -15.28 5.61 2.82
CA LEU A 196 -15.68 4.78 3.95
C LEU A 196 -14.90 3.46 3.96
N LEU A 197 -14.79 2.81 2.79
CA LEU A 197 -13.99 1.60 2.64
C LEU A 197 -12.51 1.87 2.90
N ALA A 198 -11.94 2.97 2.37
CA ALA A 198 -10.56 3.38 2.65
C ALA A 198 -10.26 3.45 4.15
N SER A 199 -11.09 4.17 4.92
CA SER A 199 -10.96 4.27 6.39
C SER A 199 -11.16 2.95 7.12
N SER A 200 -11.90 2.02 6.51
CA SER A 200 -12.13 0.68 7.07
C SER A 200 -11.04 -0.32 6.69
N LEU A 201 -10.18 0.02 5.72
CA LEU A 201 -9.03 -0.80 5.31
C LEU A 201 -7.74 -0.35 5.98
N HIS A 202 -7.56 0.95 6.25
CA HIS A 202 -6.36 1.46 6.89
C HIS A 202 -6.63 2.79 7.61
N TYR A 203 -6.23 2.91 8.88
CA TYR A 203 -6.53 4.09 9.71
C TYR A 203 -5.95 5.41 9.16
N TYR A 204 -4.78 5.35 8.48
CA TYR A 204 -4.15 6.52 7.87
C TYR A 204 -4.88 7.06 6.63
N ALA A 205 -5.96 6.40 6.17
CA ALA A 205 -6.82 6.93 5.11
C ALA A 205 -7.36 8.34 5.43
N VAL A 206 -7.52 8.67 6.72
CA VAL A 206 -7.93 10.01 7.18
C VAL A 206 -7.06 11.13 6.59
N PHE A 207 -5.75 10.89 6.44
CA PHE A 207 -4.85 11.88 5.87
C PHE A 207 -5.14 12.08 4.37
N ALA A 208 -5.44 11.02 3.63
CA ALA A 208 -5.83 11.10 2.22
C ALA A 208 -7.24 11.68 2.01
N ILE A 209 -8.13 11.60 3.02
CA ILE A 209 -9.44 12.28 3.02
C ILE A 209 -9.29 13.79 3.23
N GLY A 210 -8.30 14.24 4.02
CA GLY A 210 -8.03 15.66 4.28
C GLY A 210 -7.99 16.56 3.03
N PRO A 211 -7.24 16.20 1.97
CA PRO A 211 -7.23 16.91 0.69
C PRO A 211 -8.62 17.12 0.05
N PHE A 212 -9.58 16.21 0.24
CA PHE A 212 -10.95 16.40 -0.25
C PHE A 212 -11.70 17.49 0.53
N PHE A 213 -11.47 17.61 1.84
CA PHE A 213 -11.98 18.74 2.62
C PHE A 213 -11.38 20.06 2.16
N LEU A 214 -10.08 20.11 1.89
CA LEU A 214 -9.42 21.31 1.36
C LEU A 214 -9.98 21.70 0.00
N ALA A 215 -10.22 20.72 -0.88
CA ALA A 215 -10.88 20.93 -2.16
C ALA A 215 -12.31 21.48 -1.97
N GLU A 216 -13.11 20.93 -1.06
CA GLU A 216 -14.45 21.48 -0.76
C GLU A 216 -14.41 22.90 -0.19
N LEU A 217 -13.42 23.22 0.65
CA LEU A 217 -13.25 24.58 1.15
C LEU A 217 -13.01 25.57 0.01
N THR A 218 -12.26 25.18 -1.04
CA THR A 218 -12.13 26.03 -2.23
C THR A 218 -13.42 26.17 -3.01
N VAL A 219 -14.26 25.13 -3.11
CA VAL A 219 -15.60 25.24 -3.72
C VAL A 219 -16.45 26.25 -2.94
N VAL A 220 -16.45 26.18 -1.60
CA VAL A 220 -17.17 27.13 -0.75
C VAL A 220 -16.61 28.54 -0.93
N TYR A 221 -15.30 28.69 -1.02
CA TYR A 221 -14.66 29.99 -1.24
C TYR A 221 -15.07 30.62 -2.58
N GLU A 222 -15.03 29.84 -3.67
CA GLU A 222 -15.36 30.30 -5.04
C GLU A 222 -16.86 30.53 -5.24
N THR A 223 -17.70 29.61 -4.76
CA THR A 223 -19.14 29.60 -5.08
C THR A 223 -20.02 30.16 -3.97
N LYS A 224 -19.48 30.35 -2.76
CA LYS A 224 -20.21 30.68 -1.52
C LYS A 224 -21.30 29.68 -1.15
N LYS A 225 -21.25 28.46 -1.70
CA LYS A 225 -22.24 27.40 -1.45
C LYS A 225 -21.60 26.16 -0.87
N VAL A 226 -22.21 25.61 0.17
CA VAL A 226 -21.82 24.33 0.77
C VAL A 226 -22.56 23.21 0.04
N ARG A 227 -21.80 22.27 -0.52
CA ARG A 227 -22.37 21.04 -1.12
C ARG A 227 -22.68 20.05 0.01
N PHE A 228 -23.82 20.25 0.68
CA PHE A 228 -24.19 19.51 1.89
C PHE A 228 -23.93 18.00 1.79
N TRP A 229 -24.37 17.35 0.71
CA TRP A 229 -24.19 15.90 0.52
C TRP A 229 -22.72 15.47 0.35
N VAL A 230 -21.87 16.32 -0.23
CA VAL A 230 -20.42 16.05 -0.36
C VAL A 230 -19.75 16.14 1.00
N TRP A 231 -20.06 17.19 1.78
CA TRP A 231 -19.56 17.34 3.14
C TRP A 231 -20.02 16.23 4.07
N LEU A 232 -21.30 15.84 3.98
CA LEU A 232 -21.83 14.71 4.73
C LEU A 232 -21.10 13.41 4.36
N ALA A 233 -20.89 13.14 3.06
CA ALA A 233 -20.12 11.99 2.61
C ALA A 233 -18.69 11.98 3.18
N LEU A 234 -17.99 13.12 3.18
CA LEU A 234 -16.65 13.24 3.75
C LEU A 234 -16.64 12.97 5.26
N LEU A 235 -17.57 13.58 6.01
CA LEU A 235 -17.65 13.40 7.47
C LEU A 235 -18.02 11.96 7.84
N MET A 236 -19.00 11.36 7.16
CA MET A 236 -19.44 10.00 7.45
C MET A 236 -18.39 8.95 7.07
N SER A 237 -17.48 9.25 6.13
CA SER A 237 -16.34 8.37 5.81
C SER A 237 -15.33 8.21 6.96
N LEU A 238 -15.42 9.04 8.00
CA LEU A 238 -14.58 8.99 9.20
C LEU A 238 -15.15 8.09 10.31
N ILE A 239 -16.39 7.62 10.20
CA ILE A 239 -17.04 6.74 11.20
C ILE A 239 -16.19 5.51 11.57
N PRO A 240 -15.53 4.80 10.61
CA PRO A 240 -14.72 3.62 10.95
C PRO A 240 -13.59 3.90 11.95
N LEU A 241 -13.06 5.13 11.96
CA LEU A 241 -12.05 5.57 12.94
C LEU A 241 -12.64 5.67 14.35
N GLY A 242 -13.87 6.21 14.46
CA GLY A 242 -14.59 6.29 15.72
C GLY A 242 -14.94 4.90 16.26
N ILE A 243 -15.41 4.00 15.39
CA ILE A 243 -15.69 2.60 15.75
C ILE A 243 -14.41 1.92 16.26
N SER A 244 -13.28 2.13 15.58
CA SER A 244 -12.00 1.50 15.91
C SER A 244 -11.16 2.27 16.92
N TRP A 245 -11.74 3.27 17.61
CA TRP A 245 -10.98 4.17 18.47
C TRP A 245 -10.27 3.45 19.60
N SER A 246 -10.91 2.44 20.20
CA SER A 246 -10.30 1.63 21.26
C SER A 246 -9.09 0.81 20.76
N LEU A 247 -9.14 0.28 19.54
CA LEU A 247 -8.02 -0.41 18.91
C LEU A 247 -6.85 0.55 18.64
N LEU A 248 -7.14 1.74 18.11
CA LEU A 248 -6.12 2.79 17.89
C LEU A 248 -5.42 3.22 19.20
N MET A 249 -6.19 3.42 20.27
CA MET A 249 -5.63 3.72 21.58
C MET A 249 -4.85 2.53 22.17
N GLY A 250 -5.31 1.30 21.90
CA GLY A 250 -4.56 0.08 22.19
C GLY A 250 -3.20 0.08 21.50
N MET A 251 -3.16 0.26 20.18
CA MET A 251 -1.90 0.32 19.42
C MET A 251 -0.94 1.39 19.95
N LYS A 252 -1.45 2.58 20.28
CA LYS A 252 -0.63 3.64 20.87
C LYS A 252 -0.03 3.22 22.23
N ARG A 253 -0.76 2.45 23.04
CA ARG A 253 -0.28 1.94 24.33
C ARG A 253 0.76 0.82 24.15
N HIS A 254 0.54 -0.11 23.23
CA HIS A 254 1.43 -1.25 23.02
C HIS A 254 2.73 -0.86 22.30
N TRP A 255 2.67 0.05 21.32
CA TRP A 255 3.81 0.32 20.42
C TRP A 255 4.27 1.78 20.39
N GLY A 256 3.50 2.71 20.99
CA GLY A 256 3.73 4.15 20.76
C GLY A 256 4.94 4.73 21.49
N ALA A 257 5.38 4.13 22.59
CA ALA A 257 6.49 4.67 23.40
C ALA A 257 7.84 4.48 22.72
N HIS A 258 8.10 3.28 22.19
CA HIS A 258 9.38 2.88 21.62
C HIS A 258 9.17 2.19 20.26
N PHE A 259 8.47 2.89 19.35
CA PHE A 259 8.17 2.39 18.02
C PHE A 259 9.45 2.17 17.17
N PHE A 260 9.51 1.07 16.42
CA PHE A 260 10.69 0.68 15.65
C PHE A 260 11.16 1.70 14.60
N ALA A 261 10.25 2.54 14.09
CA ALA A 261 10.55 3.50 13.03
C ALA A 261 10.69 4.92 13.61
N PRO A 262 11.92 5.34 13.98
CA PRO A 262 12.16 6.74 14.30
C PRO A 262 11.95 7.60 13.04
N PHE A 263 11.41 8.81 13.23
CA PHE A 263 11.18 9.73 12.12
C PHE A 263 11.77 11.11 12.41
N SER A 264 12.22 11.76 11.34
CA SER A 264 12.77 13.12 11.39
C SER A 264 12.44 13.87 10.10
N LEU A 265 12.83 15.15 10.01
CA LEU A 265 12.68 15.90 8.75
C LEU A 265 13.43 15.25 7.57
N ARG A 266 14.47 14.44 7.84
CA ARG A 266 15.20 13.70 6.80
C ARG A 266 14.38 12.54 6.23
N THR A 267 13.36 12.08 6.93
CA THR A 267 12.46 11.01 6.45
C THR A 267 11.67 11.48 5.23
N LEU A 268 11.25 12.74 5.15
CA LEU A 268 10.47 13.26 4.02
C LEU A 268 11.14 13.10 2.64
N PRO A 269 12.39 13.56 2.41
CA PRO A 269 13.05 13.33 1.13
C PRO A 269 13.32 11.84 0.87
N LEU A 270 13.49 11.01 1.90
CA LEU A 270 13.60 9.55 1.76
C LEU A 270 12.28 8.93 1.27
N THR A 271 11.14 9.33 1.84
CA THR A 271 9.81 8.86 1.43
C THR A 271 9.58 9.15 -0.06
N TYR A 272 9.82 10.39 -0.49
CA TYR A 272 9.60 10.78 -1.89
C TYR A 272 10.58 10.11 -2.86
N ALA A 273 11.84 9.95 -2.44
CA ALA A 273 12.82 9.20 -3.22
C ALA A 273 12.43 7.74 -3.38
N TRP A 274 11.93 7.10 -2.31
CA TRP A 274 11.43 5.74 -2.36
C TRP A 274 10.20 5.58 -3.27
N TYR A 275 9.26 6.54 -3.26
CA TYR A 275 8.13 6.53 -4.21
C TYR A 275 8.56 6.50 -5.68
N LEU A 276 9.69 7.14 -5.99
CA LEU A 276 10.19 7.32 -7.35
C LEU A 276 11.33 6.36 -7.71
N GLY A 277 11.82 5.55 -6.77
CA GLY A 277 13.00 4.69 -6.98
C GLY A 277 14.30 5.48 -7.18
N LEU A 278 14.44 6.61 -6.50
CA LEU A 278 15.57 7.55 -6.68
C LEU A 278 16.39 7.72 -5.39
N LEU A 279 17.49 8.48 -5.50
CA LEU A 279 18.21 8.97 -4.33
C LEU A 279 17.46 10.15 -3.66
N PRO A 280 17.64 10.39 -2.35
CA PRO A 280 16.89 11.39 -1.57
C PRO A 280 16.84 12.79 -2.19
N ALA A 281 17.99 13.30 -2.63
CA ALA A 281 18.08 14.63 -3.24
C ALA A 281 17.27 14.74 -4.54
N TRP A 282 17.30 13.70 -5.37
CA TRP A 282 16.56 13.65 -6.63
C TRP A 282 15.06 13.48 -6.40
N GLY A 283 14.67 12.65 -5.43
CA GLY A 283 13.26 12.51 -5.02
C GLY A 283 12.65 13.84 -4.59
N ALA A 284 13.35 14.56 -3.70
CA ALA A 284 12.93 15.89 -3.25
C ALA A 284 12.91 16.92 -4.39
N ALA A 285 13.92 16.92 -5.26
CA ALA A 285 13.99 17.85 -6.39
C ALA A 285 12.85 17.65 -7.39
N ILE A 286 12.53 16.39 -7.74
CA ILE A 286 11.43 16.08 -8.67
C ILE A 286 10.09 16.44 -8.03
N VAL A 287 9.84 16.08 -6.78
CA VAL A 287 8.59 16.45 -6.10
C VAL A 287 8.46 17.95 -5.97
N GLY A 288 9.54 18.67 -5.63
CA GLY A 288 9.57 20.13 -5.63
C GLY A 288 9.24 20.72 -7.00
N ALA A 289 9.80 20.17 -8.09
CA ALA A 289 9.52 20.58 -9.45
C ALA A 289 8.06 20.30 -9.88
N VAL A 290 7.51 19.14 -9.51
CA VAL A 290 6.11 18.77 -9.76
C VAL A 290 5.16 19.67 -8.97
N SER A 291 5.47 19.95 -7.69
CA SER A 291 4.74 20.90 -6.84
C SER A 291 4.79 22.32 -7.40
N ALA A 292 5.95 22.79 -7.85
CA ALA A 292 6.07 24.09 -8.51
C ALA A 292 5.31 24.13 -9.83
N GLY A 293 5.37 23.05 -10.62
CA GLY A 293 4.64 22.91 -11.88
C GLY A 293 3.13 22.98 -11.69
N ILE A 294 2.58 22.27 -10.70
CA ILE A 294 1.15 22.36 -10.39
C ILE A 294 0.78 23.75 -9.89
N LEU A 295 1.57 24.37 -9.01
CA LEU A 295 1.36 25.73 -8.52
C LEU A 295 1.38 26.76 -9.67
N ALA A 296 2.28 26.62 -10.65
CA ALA A 296 2.33 27.49 -11.82
C ALA A 296 1.04 27.45 -12.65
N THR A 297 0.32 26.31 -12.65
CA THR A 297 -0.98 26.24 -13.32
C THR A 297 -2.02 27.16 -12.67
N PHE A 298 -1.97 27.40 -11.36
CA PHE A 298 -2.92 28.29 -10.67
C PHE A 298 -2.85 29.74 -11.16
N SER A 299 -1.67 30.18 -11.58
CA SER A 299 -1.44 31.54 -12.09
C SER A 299 -1.74 31.68 -13.59
N SER A 300 -1.80 30.55 -14.31
CA SER A 300 -2.16 30.54 -15.72
C SER A 300 -3.65 30.80 -15.84
N ARG A 301 -4.04 32.03 -16.23
CA ARG A 301 -5.40 32.32 -16.70
C ARG A 301 -5.65 31.39 -17.88
N ASP A 302 -6.49 30.35 -17.71
CA ASP A 302 -6.98 29.53 -18.81
C ASP A 302 -7.71 30.48 -19.77
N SER A 303 -6.98 30.96 -20.77
CA SER A 303 -7.47 31.95 -21.72
C SER A 303 -8.26 31.24 -22.82
N GLN A 304 -9.53 31.65 -22.91
CA GLN A 304 -10.49 31.49 -24.00
C GLN A 304 -11.22 30.13 -24.16
N PRO A 305 -12.53 30.09 -23.89
CA PRO A 305 -13.44 29.06 -24.43
C PRO A 305 -13.75 29.41 -25.89
N GLY A 306 -13.14 28.72 -26.86
CA GLY A 306 -13.34 29.09 -28.28
C GLY A 306 -12.97 28.07 -29.35
N GLY A 307 -12.71 26.81 -29.02
CA GLY A 307 -12.43 25.75 -30.00
C GLY A 307 -13.30 24.51 -29.77
N PRO A 308 -13.88 23.87 -30.81
CA PRO A 308 -14.57 22.60 -30.64
C PRO A 308 -13.56 21.49 -30.30
N LYS A 309 -13.83 20.74 -29.22
CA LYS A 309 -13.14 19.51 -28.75
C LYS A 309 -11.93 19.63 -27.80
N GLU A 310 -11.75 20.72 -27.05
CA GLU A 310 -10.75 20.70 -25.94
C GLU A 310 -11.35 20.12 -24.65
N PRO A 311 -10.64 19.20 -23.95
CA PRO A 311 -11.07 18.72 -22.65
C PRO A 311 -11.07 19.88 -21.63
N PRO A 312 -12.05 19.95 -20.72
CA PRO A 312 -12.11 21.01 -19.73
C PRO A 312 -10.87 20.97 -18.83
N SER A 313 -10.25 22.13 -18.59
CA SER A 313 -9.10 22.25 -17.69
C SER A 313 -9.48 21.85 -16.25
N ALA A 314 -8.49 21.39 -15.48
CA ALA A 314 -8.69 21.05 -14.08
C ALA A 314 -9.13 22.29 -13.28
N SER A 315 -10.20 22.18 -12.50
CA SER A 315 -10.71 23.26 -11.65
C SER A 315 -9.80 23.52 -10.45
N LEU A 316 -9.93 24.68 -9.79
CA LEU A 316 -9.16 25.01 -8.59
C LEU A 316 -9.28 23.94 -7.48
N PRO A 317 -10.49 23.43 -7.13
CA PRO A 317 -10.64 22.35 -6.16
C PRO A 317 -9.85 21.09 -6.54
N GLU A 318 -9.84 20.73 -7.82
CA GLU A 318 -9.13 19.55 -8.30
C GLU A 318 -7.60 19.71 -8.17
N ARG A 319 -7.08 20.91 -8.43
CA ARG A 319 -5.65 21.22 -8.26
C ARG A 319 -5.24 21.21 -6.78
N VAL A 320 -6.09 21.75 -5.89
CA VAL A 320 -5.86 21.70 -4.44
C VAL A 320 -5.91 20.28 -3.93
N LEU A 321 -6.84 19.45 -4.42
CA LEU A 321 -6.90 18.03 -4.09
C LEU A 321 -5.61 17.29 -4.49
N VAL A 322 -5.14 17.48 -5.72
CA VAL A 322 -3.91 16.88 -6.22
C VAL A 322 -2.68 17.35 -5.44
N LEU A 323 -2.57 18.65 -5.17
CA LEU A 323 -1.48 19.20 -4.35
C LEU A 323 -1.54 18.67 -2.91
N GLY A 324 -2.72 18.56 -2.33
CA GLY A 324 -2.97 17.98 -1.01
C GLY A 324 -2.49 16.54 -0.91
N LEU A 325 -2.71 15.74 -1.97
CA LEU A 325 -2.18 14.38 -2.04
C LEU A 325 -0.64 14.36 -2.11
N ILE A 326 -0.02 15.24 -2.88
CA ILE A 326 1.46 15.32 -2.98
C ILE A 326 2.08 15.58 -1.60
N VAL A 327 1.48 16.47 -0.81
CA VAL A 327 2.02 16.87 0.51
C VAL A 327 1.65 15.89 1.64
N LEU A 328 1.04 14.73 1.35
CA LEU A 328 0.62 13.77 2.37
C LEU A 328 1.74 13.34 3.33
N PRO A 329 2.96 12.98 2.88
CA PRO A 329 4.06 12.69 3.79
C PRO A 329 4.36 13.84 4.76
N LEU A 330 4.28 15.10 4.31
CA LEU A 330 4.50 16.27 5.16
C LEU A 330 3.39 16.44 6.20
N VAL A 331 2.13 16.25 5.81
CA VAL A 331 0.99 16.28 6.73
C VAL A 331 1.11 15.16 7.76
N GLY A 332 1.47 13.96 7.31
CA GLY A 332 1.75 12.80 8.16
C GLY A 332 2.84 13.07 9.17
N TYR A 333 3.95 13.68 8.74
CA TYR A 333 5.06 14.06 9.61
C TYR A 333 4.61 15.06 10.68
N ALA A 334 3.87 16.10 10.29
CA ALA A 334 3.34 17.08 11.24
C ALA A 334 2.40 16.43 12.26
N ALA A 335 1.49 15.57 11.80
CA ALA A 335 0.57 14.83 12.65
C ALA A 335 1.31 13.89 13.62
N ALA A 336 2.29 13.12 13.12
CA ALA A 336 3.12 12.25 13.93
C ALA A 336 3.89 13.04 15.01
N LYS A 337 4.45 14.20 14.65
CA LYS A 337 5.16 15.08 15.60
C LYS A 337 4.24 15.62 16.71
N ILE A 338 2.98 15.90 16.41
CA ILE A 338 2.00 16.44 17.37
C ILE A 338 1.42 15.31 18.25
N THR A 339 1.12 14.16 17.65
CA THR A 339 0.35 13.09 18.31
C THR A 339 1.21 11.99 18.91
N HIS A 340 2.51 11.98 18.58
CA HIS A 340 3.45 10.89 18.81
C HIS A 340 2.98 9.57 18.17
N ALA A 341 2.20 9.64 17.10
CA ALA A 341 1.81 8.48 16.33
C ALA A 341 2.98 7.98 15.46
N PRO A 342 3.05 6.68 15.15
CA PRO A 342 4.01 6.13 14.20
C PRO A 342 4.05 6.87 12.86
N PHE A 343 5.24 7.01 12.27
CA PHE A 343 5.38 7.46 10.89
C PHE A 343 6.11 6.37 10.10
N VAL A 344 5.43 5.80 9.11
CA VAL A 344 6.01 4.82 8.19
C VAL A 344 5.67 5.24 6.77
N ASP A 345 6.66 5.29 5.89
CA ASP A 345 6.55 5.80 4.52
C ASP A 345 5.37 5.20 3.74
N ARG A 346 5.12 3.90 3.95
CA ARG A 346 4.06 3.12 3.30
C ARG A 346 2.64 3.54 3.69
N TYR A 347 2.45 4.29 4.77
CA TYR A 347 1.13 4.77 5.18
C TYR A 347 0.62 5.96 4.35
N PHE A 348 1.49 6.58 3.54
CA PHE A 348 1.18 7.76 2.74
C PHE A 348 1.23 7.52 1.22
N LEU A 349 1.22 6.24 0.79
CA LEU A 349 1.25 5.84 -0.62
C LEU A 349 0.22 6.52 -1.55
N PRO A 350 -0.99 6.91 -1.10
CA PRO A 350 -1.88 7.72 -1.94
C PRO A 350 -1.25 9.02 -2.47
N GLY A 351 -0.16 9.51 -1.88
CA GLY A 351 0.58 10.67 -2.40
C GLY A 351 1.17 10.43 -3.79
N ILE A 352 1.44 9.18 -4.17
CA ILE A 352 1.85 8.79 -5.53
C ILE A 352 0.79 9.20 -6.57
N LEU A 353 -0.51 9.10 -6.23
CA LEU A 353 -1.59 9.55 -7.12
C LEU A 353 -1.51 11.06 -7.39
N GLY A 354 -1.19 11.85 -6.36
CA GLY A 354 -0.99 13.29 -6.49
C GLY A 354 0.17 13.62 -7.42
N ILE A 355 1.32 12.96 -7.24
CA ILE A 355 2.52 13.15 -8.08
C ILE A 355 2.20 12.78 -9.53
N ALA A 356 1.61 11.61 -9.77
CA ALA A 356 1.30 11.13 -11.12
C ALA A 356 0.24 12.01 -11.80
N ALA A 357 -0.79 12.44 -11.09
CA ALA A 357 -1.81 13.35 -11.61
C ALA A 357 -1.23 14.73 -11.99
N ALA A 358 -0.36 15.28 -11.14
CA ALA A 358 0.30 16.56 -11.43
C ALA A 358 1.23 16.46 -12.66
N ILE A 359 1.96 15.36 -12.83
CA ILE A 359 2.70 15.08 -14.08
C ILE A 359 1.74 15.06 -15.27
N GLY A 360 0.58 14.42 -15.14
CA GLY A 360 -0.47 14.42 -16.17
C GLY A 360 -0.95 15.82 -16.53
N TYR A 361 -1.14 16.69 -15.52
CA TYR A 361 -1.48 18.10 -15.69
C TYR A 361 -0.45 18.90 -16.47
N MET A 362 0.84 18.65 -16.22
CA MET A 362 1.95 19.26 -16.95
C MET A 362 2.05 18.72 -18.39
N LEU A 363 1.93 17.40 -18.57
CA LEU A 363 2.00 16.75 -19.88
C LEU A 363 0.84 17.16 -20.80
N GLY A 364 -0.38 17.31 -20.26
CA GLY A 364 -1.53 17.76 -21.05
C GLY A 364 -1.39 19.19 -21.58
N ARG A 365 -0.50 20.01 -21.00
CA ARG A 365 -0.15 21.37 -21.46
C ARG A 365 1.13 21.40 -22.31
N SER A 366 1.79 20.26 -22.48
CA SER A 366 3.06 20.15 -23.19
C SER A 366 2.86 19.87 -24.69
N ARG A 367 3.90 20.15 -25.48
CA ARG A 367 3.91 19.83 -26.92
C ARG A 367 3.99 18.31 -27.12
N THR A 368 3.44 17.81 -28.23
CA THR A 368 3.48 16.37 -28.58
C THR A 368 4.88 15.76 -28.50
N LYS A 369 5.92 16.48 -28.96
CA LYS A 369 7.31 16.00 -28.87
C LYS A 369 7.73 15.71 -27.42
N SER A 370 7.38 16.58 -26.47
CA SER A 370 7.67 16.40 -25.05
C SER A 370 6.88 15.21 -24.46
N ILE A 371 5.61 15.04 -24.86
CA ILE A 371 4.80 13.89 -24.46
C ILE A 371 5.41 12.58 -24.98
N MET A 372 5.89 12.56 -26.23
CA MET A 372 6.55 11.39 -26.82
C MET A 372 7.86 11.05 -26.12
N VAL A 373 8.68 12.05 -25.80
CA VAL A 373 9.92 11.84 -25.03
C VAL A 373 9.60 11.28 -23.64
N ALA A 374 8.60 11.82 -22.95
CA ALA A 374 8.15 11.28 -21.66
C ALA A 374 7.65 9.83 -21.80
N ALA A 375 6.86 9.53 -22.83
CA ALA A 375 6.39 8.16 -23.09
C ALA A 375 7.56 7.20 -23.35
N MET A 376 8.53 7.58 -24.18
CA MET A 376 9.73 6.77 -24.45
C MET A 376 10.56 6.54 -23.19
N PHE A 377 10.75 7.57 -22.37
CA PHE A 377 11.46 7.45 -21.10
C PHE A 377 10.77 6.46 -20.16
N VAL A 378 9.45 6.58 -19.98
CA VAL A 378 8.67 5.68 -19.11
C VAL A 378 8.70 4.25 -19.65
N LEU A 379 8.53 4.05 -20.95
CA LEU A 379 8.60 2.71 -21.57
C LEU A 379 9.99 2.07 -21.41
N LEU A 380 11.06 2.85 -21.61
CA LEU A 380 12.43 2.36 -21.42
C LEU A 380 12.68 1.99 -19.96
N ALA A 381 12.28 2.85 -19.02
CA ALA A 381 12.51 2.61 -17.61
C ALA A 381 11.73 1.38 -17.09
N ILE A 382 10.48 1.21 -17.52
CA ILE A 382 9.71 -0.02 -17.25
C ILE A 382 10.40 -1.22 -17.92
N GLY A 383 10.84 -1.10 -19.17
CA GLY A 383 11.54 -2.18 -19.87
C GLY A 383 12.79 -2.67 -19.13
N VAL A 384 13.61 -1.75 -18.62
CA VAL A 384 14.81 -2.07 -17.82
C VAL A 384 14.43 -2.71 -16.48
N GLN A 385 13.44 -2.16 -15.78
CA GLN A 385 12.95 -2.70 -14.50
C GLN A 385 12.44 -4.13 -14.67
N GLU A 386 11.55 -4.35 -15.63
CA GLU A 386 10.93 -5.65 -15.85
C GLU A 386 11.93 -6.68 -16.38
N LEU A 387 12.87 -6.27 -17.24
CA LEU A 387 13.99 -7.13 -17.62
C LEU A 387 14.80 -7.56 -16.39
N GLY A 388 15.10 -6.63 -15.48
CA GLY A 388 15.76 -6.92 -14.22
C GLY A 388 14.98 -7.94 -13.38
N PHE A 389 13.68 -7.71 -13.19
CA PHE A 389 12.80 -8.62 -12.44
C PHE A 389 12.76 -10.04 -13.04
N TRP A 390 12.64 -10.16 -14.36
CA TRP A 390 12.53 -11.48 -15.01
C TRP A 390 13.87 -12.22 -15.18
N THR A 391 15.00 -11.52 -15.07
CA THR A 391 16.33 -12.13 -15.21
C THR A 391 17.05 -12.33 -13.87
N SER A 392 16.66 -11.59 -12.83
CA SER A 392 17.27 -11.68 -11.50
C SER A 392 16.77 -12.92 -10.74
N PRO A 393 17.68 -13.80 -10.28
CA PRO A 393 17.31 -14.90 -9.39
C PRO A 393 16.85 -14.39 -8.00
N ARG A 394 17.27 -13.18 -7.60
CA ARG A 394 17.02 -12.64 -6.25
C ARG A 394 15.55 -12.41 -5.93
N ASP A 395 14.72 -12.20 -6.96
CA ASP A 395 13.28 -11.97 -6.79
C ASP A 395 12.47 -13.29 -6.82
N ARG A 396 13.15 -14.43 -6.93
CA ARG A 396 12.59 -15.78 -7.00
C ARG A 396 13.08 -16.64 -5.84
N VAL A 397 12.86 -16.18 -4.61
CA VAL A 397 13.13 -17.03 -3.44
C VAL A 397 11.95 -17.97 -3.27
N VAL A 398 12.13 -19.23 -3.68
CA VAL A 398 11.09 -20.25 -3.49
C VAL A 398 10.80 -20.36 -1.99
N PRO A 399 9.55 -20.55 -1.54
CA PRO A 399 9.23 -20.63 -0.11
C PRO A 399 10.13 -21.59 0.70
N ASP A 400 10.54 -22.71 0.11
CA ASP A 400 11.46 -23.69 0.72
C ASP A 400 12.88 -23.13 0.95
N GLU A 401 13.31 -22.15 0.17
CA GLU A 401 14.62 -21.49 0.33
C GLU A 401 14.64 -20.49 1.49
N GLN A 402 13.48 -20.03 1.97
CA GLN A 402 13.40 -19.06 3.07
C GLN A 402 14.07 -19.59 4.34
N ILE A 403 13.96 -20.89 4.60
CA ILE A 403 14.50 -21.55 5.79
C ILE A 403 15.88 -22.14 5.55
N SER A 404 16.31 -22.27 4.29
CA SER A 404 17.58 -22.89 3.93
C SER A 404 18.78 -22.33 4.71
N PRO A 405 18.90 -21.01 4.98
CA PRO A 405 19.99 -20.49 5.81
C PRO A 405 19.94 -21.00 7.26
N LEU A 406 18.76 -21.09 7.86
CA LEU A 406 18.63 -21.62 9.23
C LEU A 406 18.87 -23.14 9.25
N ALA A 407 18.24 -23.87 8.33
CA ALA A 407 18.36 -25.32 8.23
C ALA A 407 19.81 -25.76 7.95
N SER A 408 20.48 -25.14 6.98
CA SER A 408 21.88 -25.47 6.66
C SER A 408 22.82 -25.22 7.84
N VAL A 409 22.60 -24.14 8.58
CA VAL A 409 23.41 -23.84 9.76
C VAL A 409 23.06 -24.75 10.93
N ALA A 410 21.79 -25.12 11.10
CA ALA A 410 21.36 -26.08 12.11
C ALA A 410 21.86 -27.51 11.81
N GLU A 411 21.95 -27.91 10.54
CA GLU A 411 22.49 -29.21 10.11
C GLU A 411 24.01 -29.27 10.26
N ALA A 412 24.72 -28.16 9.98
CA ALA A 412 26.16 -28.06 10.16
C ALA A 412 26.59 -28.17 11.64
N VAL A 413 25.66 -27.90 12.55
CA VAL A 413 25.88 -27.93 13.99
C VAL A 413 25.28 -29.21 14.54
N HIS A 414 26.12 -30.18 14.94
CA HIS A 414 25.72 -31.49 15.48
C HIS A 414 25.09 -31.42 16.90
N HIS A 415 24.20 -30.47 17.14
CA HIS A 415 23.43 -30.29 18.38
C HIS A 415 21.94 -30.43 18.08
N GLU A 416 21.49 -31.65 17.78
CA GLU A 416 20.11 -31.92 17.37
C GLU A 416 19.07 -31.76 18.51
N ASP A 417 19.52 -31.83 19.76
CA ASP A 417 18.66 -31.78 20.95
C ASP A 417 18.45 -30.37 21.52
N LEU A 418 19.25 -29.38 21.10
CA LEU A 418 19.19 -28.03 21.66
C LEU A 418 18.09 -27.17 21.01
N PRO A 419 17.41 -26.30 21.79
CA PRO A 419 16.51 -25.29 21.24
C PRO A 419 17.29 -24.24 20.45
N ILE A 420 16.66 -23.70 19.40
CA ILE A 420 17.23 -22.70 18.51
C ILE A 420 16.45 -21.39 18.70
N VAL A 421 17.06 -20.44 19.39
CA VAL A 421 16.53 -19.09 19.56
C VAL A 421 16.86 -18.27 18.32
N VAL A 422 15.84 -17.80 17.62
CA VAL A 422 15.98 -16.85 16.52
C VAL A 422 15.87 -15.45 17.12
N SER A 423 16.94 -14.67 17.04
CA SER A 423 17.01 -13.38 17.74
C SER A 423 16.02 -12.35 17.20
N ASP A 424 15.78 -12.33 15.90
CA ASP A 424 14.84 -11.41 15.26
C ASP A 424 13.45 -12.05 15.22
N PHE A 425 12.50 -11.50 15.98
CA PHE A 425 11.14 -12.03 16.05
C PHE A 425 10.43 -12.05 14.70
N GLY A 426 10.71 -11.08 13.82
CA GLY A 426 10.11 -11.05 12.50
C GLY A 426 10.58 -12.21 11.64
N LEU A 427 11.89 -12.46 11.67
CA LEU A 427 12.47 -13.60 10.98
C LEU A 427 12.03 -14.93 11.59
N TYR A 428 11.88 -14.99 12.92
CA TYR A 428 11.31 -16.15 13.61
C TYR A 428 9.93 -16.52 13.06
N LEU A 429 9.03 -15.54 12.89
CA LEU A 429 7.69 -15.82 12.36
C LEU A 429 7.73 -16.39 10.95
N GLU A 430 8.58 -15.84 10.08
CA GLU A 430 8.76 -16.35 8.72
C GLU A 430 9.33 -17.77 8.73
N PHE A 431 10.35 -18.04 9.54
CA PHE A 431 10.90 -19.38 9.70
C PHE A 431 9.90 -20.35 10.31
N TRP A 432 9.14 -19.94 11.31
CA TRP A 432 8.16 -20.79 11.97
C TRP A 432 7.04 -21.21 11.01
N HIS A 433 6.55 -20.26 10.21
CA HIS A 433 5.51 -20.50 9.22
C HIS A 433 5.92 -21.56 8.19
N TYR A 434 7.16 -21.51 7.69
CA TYR A 434 7.64 -22.45 6.66
C TYR A 434 8.35 -23.70 7.22
N ALA A 435 8.67 -23.76 8.53
CA ALA A 435 9.55 -24.81 9.05
C ALA A 435 8.90 -26.21 9.00
N PRO A 436 9.66 -27.25 8.62
CA PRO A 436 9.19 -28.63 8.74
C PRO A 436 8.97 -28.99 10.23
N PRO A 437 8.08 -29.93 10.56
CA PRO A 437 7.71 -30.22 11.95
C PRO A 437 8.87 -30.46 12.94
N PRO A 438 9.98 -31.15 12.57
CA PRO A 438 11.11 -31.34 13.47
C PRO A 438 11.81 -30.03 13.83
N LEU A 439 12.02 -29.14 12.84
CA LEU A 439 12.66 -27.85 13.06
C LEU A 439 11.71 -26.87 13.75
N ARG A 440 10.42 -26.87 13.38
CA ARG A 440 9.38 -26.00 13.95
C ARG A 440 9.25 -26.15 15.47
N ARG A 441 9.46 -27.35 16.01
CA ARG A 441 9.43 -27.63 17.46
C ARG A 441 10.66 -27.11 18.21
N ARG A 442 11.76 -26.91 17.50
CA ARG A 442 13.05 -26.50 18.08
C ARG A 442 13.27 -25.00 18.01
N ILE A 443 12.70 -24.32 17.02
CA ILE A 443 12.83 -22.88 16.86
C ILE A 443 11.95 -22.13 17.86
N MET A 444 12.52 -21.11 18.48
CA MET A 444 11.89 -20.29 19.50
C MET A 444 12.28 -18.83 19.29
N ALA A 445 11.48 -17.92 19.84
CA ALA A 445 11.85 -16.52 19.98
C ALA A 445 11.68 -16.11 21.43
N LEU A 446 12.57 -15.23 21.90
CA LEU A 446 12.53 -14.74 23.27
C LEU A 446 12.06 -13.29 23.26
N ALA A 447 11.17 -12.97 24.19
CA ALA A 447 10.67 -11.62 24.40
C ALA A 447 11.19 -11.05 25.73
N ASP A 448 11.73 -9.84 25.68
CA ASP A 448 12.03 -9.03 26.85
C ASP A 448 11.95 -7.54 26.48
N PRO A 449 10.72 -6.98 26.45
CA PRO A 449 10.50 -5.61 26.00
C PRO A 449 11.33 -4.57 26.76
N ALA A 450 11.57 -4.78 28.05
CA ALA A 450 12.34 -3.84 28.87
C ALA A 450 13.80 -3.75 28.42
N ASN A 451 14.44 -4.91 28.15
CA ASN A 451 15.80 -4.94 27.64
C ASN A 451 15.89 -4.58 26.15
N ALA A 452 14.87 -4.89 25.35
CA ALA A 452 14.82 -4.48 23.94
C ALA A 452 14.98 -2.95 23.79
N VAL A 453 14.36 -2.14 24.65
CA VAL A 453 14.56 -0.67 24.65
C VAL A 453 16.02 -0.29 24.90
N ILE A 454 16.72 -0.99 25.79
CA ILE A 454 18.12 -0.69 26.15
C ILE A 454 19.07 -1.04 25.01
N TYR A 455 18.92 -2.23 24.40
CA TYR A 455 19.88 -2.74 23.43
C TYR A 455 19.52 -2.43 21.96
N ALA A 456 18.23 -2.29 21.65
CA ALA A 456 17.74 -2.00 20.29
C ALA A 456 17.14 -0.59 20.14
N GLY A 457 16.94 0.15 21.24
CA GLY A 457 16.29 1.47 21.22
C GLY A 457 14.78 1.44 20.93
N ASN A 458 14.19 0.26 20.81
CA ASN A 458 12.78 0.03 20.49
C ASN A 458 12.32 -1.33 21.04
N ASP A 459 11.02 -1.51 21.29
CA ASP A 459 10.46 -2.77 21.81
C ASP A 459 9.32 -3.32 20.94
N THR A 460 9.11 -2.78 19.73
CA THR A 460 7.92 -3.12 18.93
C THR A 460 7.84 -4.61 18.60
N SER A 461 8.96 -5.22 18.22
CA SER A 461 9.03 -6.65 17.88
C SER A 461 8.80 -7.54 19.11
N ASP A 462 9.34 -7.15 20.27
CA ASP A 462 9.14 -7.87 21.54
C ASP A 462 7.70 -7.77 22.05
N GLN A 463 7.08 -6.58 21.98
CA GLN A 463 5.66 -6.39 22.31
C GLN A 463 4.76 -7.23 21.40
N LEU A 464 5.11 -7.30 20.12
CA LEU A 464 4.42 -8.15 19.16
C LEU A 464 4.61 -9.65 19.49
N ALA A 465 5.82 -10.06 19.91
CA ALA A 465 6.10 -11.42 20.34
C ALA A 465 5.23 -11.81 21.56
N VAL A 466 5.14 -10.94 22.56
CA VAL A 466 4.25 -11.14 23.73
C VAL A 466 2.79 -11.27 23.30
N ALA A 467 2.31 -10.40 22.41
CA ALA A 467 0.95 -10.49 21.90
C ALA A 467 0.70 -11.81 21.15
N TRP A 468 1.68 -12.26 20.36
CA TRP A 468 1.62 -13.47 19.53
C TRP A 468 1.49 -14.77 20.32
N GLN A 469 2.12 -14.85 21.51
CA GLN A 469 2.09 -16.04 22.39
C GLN A 469 0.66 -16.59 22.62
N SER A 470 -0.35 -15.72 22.60
CA SER A 470 -1.76 -16.09 22.88
C SER A 470 -2.53 -16.66 21.67
N TYR A 471 -1.98 -16.64 20.45
CA TYR A 471 -2.75 -16.90 19.23
C TYR A 471 -2.27 -18.09 18.41
N GLU A 472 -0.97 -18.41 18.46
CA GLU A 472 -0.41 -19.60 17.86
C GLU A 472 0.56 -20.24 18.87
N PRO A 473 0.61 -21.58 19.01
CA PRO A 473 1.49 -22.28 19.95
C PRO A 473 2.98 -22.24 19.54
N GLY A 474 3.39 -21.21 18.82
CA GLY A 474 4.73 -21.07 18.29
C GLY A 474 5.64 -20.48 19.32
N GLY A 475 6.32 -21.31 20.11
CA GLY A 475 7.71 -21.16 20.60
C GLY A 475 8.19 -19.84 21.21
N VAL A 476 7.33 -18.83 21.38
CA VAL A 476 7.70 -17.54 21.96
C VAL A 476 7.63 -17.67 23.47
N GLN A 477 8.71 -17.28 24.16
CA GLN A 477 8.79 -17.34 25.60
C GLN A 477 9.40 -16.07 26.18
N ASP A 478 9.10 -15.78 27.44
CA ASP A 478 9.83 -14.77 28.18
C ASP A 478 11.25 -15.29 28.47
N PHE A 479 12.25 -14.40 28.45
CA PHE A 479 13.66 -14.81 28.61
C PHE A 479 13.96 -15.47 29.96
N ALA A 480 13.48 -14.91 31.07
CA ALA A 480 13.79 -15.42 32.40
C ALA A 480 13.36 -16.88 32.65
N PRO A 481 12.10 -17.30 32.37
CA PRO A 481 11.71 -18.70 32.52
C PRO A 481 12.46 -19.61 31.54
N PHE A 482 12.66 -19.19 30.28
CA PHE A 482 13.42 -19.96 29.30
C PHE A 482 14.87 -20.20 29.76
N ALA A 483 15.55 -19.15 30.25
CA ALA A 483 16.93 -19.21 30.72
C ALA A 483 17.10 -20.16 31.92
N ALA A 484 16.07 -20.31 32.76
CA ALA A 484 16.08 -21.23 33.88
C ALA A 484 15.95 -22.71 33.44
N GLU A 485 15.19 -22.98 32.37
CA GLU A 485 14.98 -24.33 31.84
C GLU A 485 16.09 -24.77 30.87
N HIS A 486 16.63 -23.83 30.08
CA HIS A 486 17.58 -24.07 29.02
C HIS A 486 18.88 -23.28 29.24
N PRO A 487 19.80 -23.73 30.11
CA PRO A 487 21.07 -23.05 30.36
C PRO A 487 22.03 -23.10 29.17
N ILE A 488 21.80 -24.01 28.21
CA ILE A 488 22.57 -24.14 26.97
C ILE A 488 21.59 -24.18 25.81
N PHE A 489 21.79 -23.33 24.81
CA PHE A 489 20.94 -23.26 23.62
C PHE A 489 21.70 -22.68 22.41
N LEU A 490 21.09 -22.78 21.23
CA LEU A 490 21.62 -22.18 20.00
C LEU A 490 20.96 -20.82 19.76
N LEU A 491 21.75 -19.82 19.38
CA LEU A 491 21.27 -18.48 19.01
C LEU A 491 21.57 -18.21 17.54
N TYR A 492 20.51 -18.02 16.75
CA TYR A 492 20.58 -17.58 15.37
C TYR A 492 20.44 -16.05 15.29
N SER A 493 21.52 -15.40 14.85
CA SER A 493 21.69 -13.96 14.78
C SER A 493 21.97 -13.53 13.35
N THR A 494 21.47 -12.35 12.96
CA THR A 494 21.47 -11.84 11.57
C THR A 494 22.00 -10.42 11.41
N GLY A 495 22.32 -9.74 12.53
CA GLY A 495 22.77 -8.36 12.60
C GLY A 495 21.70 -7.33 12.21
N THR A 496 20.42 -7.67 12.24
CA THR A 496 19.31 -6.73 11.97
C THR A 496 19.13 -5.76 13.14
N LEU A 497 18.32 -4.72 12.95
CA LEU A 497 17.99 -3.78 14.02
C LEU A 497 17.18 -4.40 15.18
N PHE A 498 16.66 -5.61 14.99
CA PHE A 498 15.93 -6.37 16.00
C PHE A 498 16.77 -7.53 16.57
N ASP A 499 18.00 -7.71 16.08
CA ASP A 499 18.95 -8.71 16.57
C ASP A 499 19.82 -8.15 17.70
N TRP A 500 19.21 -7.99 18.86
CA TRP A 500 19.85 -7.37 20.03
C TRP A 500 20.33 -8.39 21.09
N TRP A 501 19.87 -9.64 21.01
CA TRP A 501 20.22 -10.70 21.96
C TRP A 501 21.73 -10.96 22.10
N PRO A 502 22.55 -10.99 21.02
CA PRO A 502 23.99 -11.19 21.16
C PRO A 502 24.65 -10.14 22.06
N ALA A 503 24.24 -8.88 21.95
CA ALA A 503 24.77 -7.78 22.76
C ALA A 503 24.38 -7.91 24.24
N ARG A 504 23.11 -8.24 24.50
CA ARG A 504 22.62 -8.49 25.86
C ARG A 504 23.35 -9.65 26.52
N LEU A 505 23.42 -10.80 25.85
CA LEU A 505 23.98 -12.01 26.42
C LEU A 505 25.48 -11.87 26.72
N ALA A 506 26.22 -11.19 25.83
CA ALA A 506 27.63 -10.87 26.06
C ALA A 506 27.81 -9.89 27.23
N HIS A 507 26.96 -8.86 27.33
CA HIS A 507 26.98 -7.89 28.43
C HIS A 507 26.77 -8.56 29.80
N ASP A 508 25.84 -9.52 29.87
CA ASP A 508 25.55 -10.27 31.10
C ASP A 508 26.64 -11.31 31.46
N GLY A 509 27.69 -11.42 30.62
CA GLY A 509 28.83 -12.30 30.84
C GLY A 509 28.55 -13.77 30.55
N HIS A 510 27.52 -14.07 29.75
CA HIS A 510 27.30 -15.41 29.22
C HIS A 510 28.31 -15.73 28.11
N ARG A 511 28.59 -17.01 27.90
CA ARG A 511 29.56 -17.45 26.89
C ARG A 511 28.84 -17.66 25.56
N LEU A 512 29.28 -16.96 24.52
CA LEU A 512 28.82 -17.14 23.15
C LEU A 512 29.96 -17.72 22.32
N GLN A 513 29.83 -18.96 21.87
CA GLN A 513 30.78 -19.60 20.96
C GLN A 513 30.20 -19.62 19.55
N LEU A 514 30.86 -18.96 18.61
CA LEU A 514 30.47 -19.00 17.20
C LEU A 514 30.70 -20.41 16.64
N LEU A 515 29.64 -21.03 16.12
CA LEU A 515 29.70 -22.37 15.54
C LEU A 515 29.77 -22.32 14.01
N ALA A 516 29.00 -21.43 13.39
CA ALA A 516 28.87 -21.35 11.95
C ALA A 516 28.45 -19.94 11.50
N VAL A 517 28.85 -19.59 10.28
CA VAL A 517 28.48 -18.33 9.62
C VAL A 517 28.05 -18.63 8.19
N HIS A 518 26.91 -18.07 7.80
CA HIS A 518 26.41 -18.09 6.43
C HIS A 518 26.04 -16.68 5.98
N GLY A 519 26.92 -16.05 5.19
CA GLY A 519 26.74 -14.66 4.78
C GLY A 519 26.79 -13.70 5.97
N ARG A 520 25.64 -13.07 6.30
CA ARG A 520 25.48 -12.20 7.48
C ARG A 520 24.92 -12.92 8.71
N ASN A 521 24.53 -14.17 8.55
CA ASN A 521 23.88 -14.94 9.59
C ASN A 521 24.92 -15.73 10.37
N ALA A 522 24.81 -15.72 11.69
CA ALA A 522 25.71 -16.40 12.60
C ALA A 522 24.91 -17.29 13.55
N MET A 523 25.43 -18.47 13.84
CA MET A 523 24.90 -19.37 14.86
C MET A 523 25.89 -19.49 16.00
N TYR A 524 25.42 -19.16 17.20
CA TYR A 524 26.20 -19.24 18.43
C TYR A 524 25.68 -20.39 19.31
N LEU A 525 26.60 -21.12 19.94
CA LEU A 525 26.30 -21.88 21.15
C LEU A 525 26.34 -20.91 22.32
N VAL A 526 25.23 -20.79 23.05
CA VAL A 526 25.14 -19.95 24.24
C VAL A 526 25.18 -20.85 25.46
N GLU A 527 26.11 -20.58 26.37
CA GLU A 527 26.16 -21.17 27.71
C GLU A 527 25.92 -20.06 28.74
N LEU A 528 24.78 -20.13 29.43
CA LEU A 528 24.43 -19.17 30.46
C LEU A 528 25.32 -19.39 31.68
N LYS A 529 26.05 -18.35 32.08
CA LYS A 529 26.75 -18.28 33.37
C LYS A 529 25.78 -18.66 34.50
N THR A 530 26.09 -19.73 35.24
CA THR A 530 25.42 -20.07 36.49
C THR A 530 25.70 -18.95 37.50
N ILE A 531 24.66 -18.25 37.91
CA ILE A 531 24.75 -17.32 39.05
C ILE A 531 24.80 -18.22 40.29
N PRO A 532 25.90 -18.22 41.08
CA PRO A 532 25.91 -18.93 42.35
C PRO A 532 24.83 -18.31 43.24
N ASN A 533 23.91 -19.14 43.75
CA ASN A 533 22.88 -18.73 44.71
C ASN A 533 23.46 -18.02 45.93
#